data_AF-A0A5C7MWE5-F1
#
_entry.id   AF-A0A5C7MWE5-F1
#
_cell.length_a   1.000
_cell.length_b   1.000
_cell.length_c   1.000
_cell.angle_alpha   90.00
_cell.angle_beta   90.00
_cell.angle_gamma   90.00
#
_symmetry.space_group_name_H-M   'P 1'
#
loop_
_entity.id
_entity.type
_entity.pdbx_description
1 polymer ?
#
loop_
_entity_poly.entity_id
_entity_poly.type
_entity_poly.pdbx_seq_one_letter_code
_entity_poly.pdbx_strand_id
1 'polypeptide(L)'
;MTLTDDEYVAQYEASVAHWRARNRAFLDSCEHIDVPRMNPLVEAKFDSNATLQRFEVYPEALTAYDNIELEQVIAQVLEGSRQQVAEQVQNLLTKFLRFGEPGFDPNALGVPMVMPPSPDD
;
A
#
# COMPACT_ATOMS: atom_id res chain seq x y z
N MET A 1 10.70 33.32 -15.61
CA MET A 1 10.89 34.47 -14.71
C MET A 1 11.73 33.89 -13.60
N THR A 2 12.98 34.30 -13.46
CA THR A 2 13.93 33.63 -12.57
C THR A 2 13.53 33.89 -11.12
N LEU A 3 13.48 32.84 -10.29
CA LEU A 3 13.17 32.97 -8.86
C LEU A 3 14.32 33.69 -8.16
N THR A 4 14.01 34.47 -7.12
CA THR A 4 15.06 34.90 -6.18
C THR A 4 15.54 33.70 -5.37
N ASP A 5 16.75 33.77 -4.80
CA ASP A 5 17.31 32.71 -3.95
C ASP A 5 16.34 32.31 -2.82
N ASP A 6 15.70 33.29 -2.18
CA ASP A 6 14.73 33.06 -1.11
C ASP A 6 13.46 32.35 -1.62
N GLU A 7 12.93 32.75 -2.79
CA GLU A 7 11.77 32.10 -3.41
C GLU A 7 12.08 30.67 -3.87
N TYR A 8 13.28 30.46 -4.42
CA TYR A 8 13.78 29.14 -4.81
C TYR A 8 13.85 28.20 -3.59
N VAL A 9 14.46 28.66 -2.49
CA VAL A 9 14.56 27.88 -1.25
C VAL A 9 13.16 27.59 -0.69
N ALA A 10 12.28 28.60 -0.62
CA ALA A 10 10.92 28.42 -0.11
C ALA A 10 10.11 27.40 -0.94
N GLN A 11 10.22 27.43 -2.27
CA GLN A 11 9.56 26.46 -3.13
C GLN A 11 10.16 25.06 -2.96
N TYR A 12 11.48 24.96 -2.86
CA TYR A 12 12.15 23.68 -2.62
C TYR A 12 11.71 23.05 -1.28
N GLU A 13 11.69 23.83 -0.20
CA GLU A 13 11.23 23.40 1.12
C GLU A 13 9.77 22.94 1.09
N ALA A 14 8.90 23.70 0.39
CA ALA A 14 7.50 23.32 0.21
C ALA A 14 7.36 21.99 -0.55
N SER A 15 8.19 21.76 -1.58
CA SER A 15 8.19 20.50 -2.32
C SER A 15 8.64 19.31 -1.46
N VAL A 16 9.68 19.49 -0.64
CA VAL A 16 10.15 18.47 0.32
C VAL A 16 9.08 18.16 1.37
N ALA A 17 8.43 19.19 1.93
CA ALA A 17 7.34 19.02 2.87
C ALA A 17 6.18 18.22 2.25
N HIS A 18 5.83 18.54 1.00
CA HIS A 18 4.78 17.83 0.26
C HIS A 18 5.13 16.35 0.07
N TRP A 19 6.34 16.02 -0.38
CA TRP A 19 6.78 14.64 -0.56
C TRP A 19 6.84 13.84 0.75
N ARG A 20 7.24 14.48 1.85
CA ARG A 20 7.17 13.86 3.18
C ARG A 20 5.73 13.54 3.59
N ALA A 21 4.79 14.46 3.34
CA ALA A 21 3.38 14.23 3.60
C ALA A 21 2.82 13.07 2.76
N ARG A 22 3.23 12.95 1.48
CA ARG A 22 2.87 11.81 0.62
C ARG A 22 3.40 10.48 1.16
N ASN A 23 4.66 10.44 1.59
CA ASN A 23 5.24 9.24 2.21
C ASN A 23 4.52 8.87 3.51
N ARG A 24 4.14 9.85 4.33
CA ARG A 24 3.36 9.59 5.55
C ARG A 24 1.99 9.01 5.20
N ALA A 25 1.26 9.61 4.26
CA ALA A 25 -0.04 9.12 3.82
C ALA A 25 0.03 7.71 3.21
N PHE A 26 1.11 7.38 2.49
CA PHE A 26 1.38 6.02 2.02
C PHE A 26 1.50 5.04 3.18
N LEU A 27 2.37 5.33 4.17
CA LEU A 27 2.57 4.47 5.33
C LEU A 27 1.29 4.30 6.15
N ASP A 28 0.58 5.41 6.42
CA ASP A 28 -0.71 5.37 7.12
C ASP A 28 -1.73 4.51 6.36
N SER A 29 -1.76 4.60 5.02
CA SER A 29 -2.66 3.79 4.21
C SER A 29 -2.28 2.30 4.24
N CYS A 30 -0.99 1.98 4.25
CA CYS A 30 -0.49 0.60 4.35
C CYS A 30 -0.89 -0.06 5.68
N GLU A 31 -0.89 0.69 6.79
CA GLU A 31 -1.34 0.19 8.10
C GLU A 31 -2.83 -0.22 8.12
N HIS A 32 -3.62 0.28 7.18
CA HIS A 32 -5.07 0.05 7.09
C HIS A 32 -5.48 -0.87 5.95
N ILE A 33 -4.53 -1.59 5.32
CA ILE A 33 -4.86 -2.59 4.31
C ILE A 33 -5.69 -3.70 4.96
N ASP A 34 -6.89 -3.92 4.42
CA ASP A 34 -7.75 -5.04 4.77
C ASP A 34 -8.06 -5.82 3.49
N VAL A 35 -7.81 -7.13 3.54
CA VAL A 35 -8.05 -8.03 2.40
C VAL A 35 -9.26 -8.90 2.68
N PRO A 36 -10.18 -9.04 1.72
CA PRO A 36 -11.33 -9.92 1.88
C PRO A 36 -10.90 -11.35 2.21
N ARG A 37 -11.66 -11.97 3.12
CA ARG A 37 -11.46 -13.37 3.47
C ARG A 37 -11.68 -14.27 2.24
N MET A 38 -10.71 -15.11 1.93
CA MET A 38 -10.75 -15.98 0.74
C MET A 38 -11.55 -17.27 0.93
N ASN A 39 -11.63 -17.80 2.15
CA ASN A 39 -12.34 -19.04 2.45
C ASN A 39 -13.08 -18.91 3.79
N PRO A 40 -14.35 -19.33 3.92
CA PRO A 40 -15.15 -19.16 5.16
C PRO A 40 -14.71 -20.07 6.32
N LEU A 41 -13.84 -21.05 6.09
CA LEU A 41 -13.36 -22.03 7.08
C LEU A 41 -11.84 -21.97 7.34
N VAL A 42 -11.10 -21.18 6.56
CA VAL A 42 -9.67 -20.91 6.78
C VAL A 42 -9.41 -19.41 6.62
N GLU A 43 -8.68 -18.80 7.56
CA GLU A 43 -8.34 -17.38 7.57
C GLU A 43 -6.82 -17.19 7.67
N ALA A 44 -6.30 -16.28 6.86
CA ALA A 44 -4.94 -15.76 6.99
C ALA A 44 -4.99 -14.24 6.87
N LYS A 45 -4.32 -13.54 7.79
CA LYS A 45 -4.14 -12.09 7.74
C LYS A 45 -2.66 -11.75 7.77
N PHE A 46 -2.26 -10.92 6.81
CA PHE A 46 -0.90 -10.39 6.69
C PHE A 46 -0.93 -8.88 6.93
N ASP A 47 0.13 -8.34 7.52
CA ASP A 47 0.38 -6.90 7.49
C ASP A 47 1.00 -6.46 6.15
N SER A 48 1.17 -5.15 5.97
CA SER A 48 1.76 -4.57 4.76
C SER A 48 3.21 -4.99 4.48
N ASN A 49 3.90 -5.56 5.47
CA ASN A 49 5.26 -6.11 5.31
C ASN A 49 5.25 -7.60 4.94
N ALA A 50 4.07 -8.14 4.59
CA ALA A 50 3.85 -9.55 4.31
C ALA A 50 4.18 -10.46 5.51
N THR A 51 4.11 -9.94 6.74
CA THR A 51 4.23 -10.74 7.96
C THR A 51 2.87 -11.33 8.30
N LEU A 52 2.82 -12.64 8.56
CA LEU A 52 1.60 -13.32 8.98
C LEU A 52 1.25 -12.91 10.42
N GLN A 53 0.13 -12.23 10.59
CA GLN A 53 -0.37 -11.72 11.87
C GLN A 53 -1.40 -12.66 12.50
N ARG A 54 -2.23 -13.31 11.67
CA ARG A 54 -3.23 -14.29 12.13
C ARG A 54 -3.34 -15.43 11.14
N PHE A 55 -3.47 -16.63 11.66
CA PHE A 55 -3.82 -17.83 10.91
C PHE A 55 -4.79 -18.67 11.72
N GLU A 56 -5.90 -19.07 11.12
CA GLU A 56 -6.95 -19.84 11.78
C GLU A 56 -7.60 -20.84 10.83
N VAL A 57 -7.76 -22.07 11.31
CA VAL A 57 -8.52 -23.14 10.65
C VAL A 57 -9.68 -23.46 11.57
N TYR A 58 -10.90 -23.22 11.08
CA TYR A 58 -12.10 -23.38 11.88
C TYR A 58 -12.45 -24.88 12.00
N PRO A 59 -13.04 -25.35 13.11
CA PRO A 59 -13.30 -26.77 13.33
C PRO A 59 -14.11 -27.45 12.22
N GLU A 60 -15.05 -26.72 11.61
CA GLU A 60 -15.88 -27.20 10.52
C GLU A 60 -15.04 -27.60 9.30
N ALA A 61 -13.86 -27.01 9.10
CA ALA A 61 -12.93 -27.37 8.03
C ALA A 61 -12.49 -28.85 8.12
N LEU A 62 -12.33 -29.37 9.34
CA LEU A 62 -11.89 -30.76 9.59
C LEU A 62 -12.95 -31.80 9.18
N THR A 63 -14.19 -31.35 9.00
CA THR A 63 -15.30 -32.20 8.53
C THR A 63 -15.69 -31.91 7.09
N ALA A 64 -15.41 -30.69 6.61
CA ALA A 64 -15.75 -30.23 5.27
C ALA A 64 -14.74 -30.66 4.20
N TYR A 65 -13.49 -30.92 4.60
CA TYR A 65 -12.39 -31.28 3.71
C TYR A 65 -11.70 -32.54 4.20
N ASP A 66 -11.17 -33.34 3.28
CA ASP A 66 -10.14 -34.32 3.64
C ASP A 66 -8.79 -33.64 3.92
N ASN A 67 -7.80 -34.41 4.38
CA ASN A 67 -6.50 -33.85 4.74
C ASN A 67 -5.78 -33.18 3.57
N ILE A 68 -5.85 -33.77 2.37
CA ILE A 68 -5.15 -33.26 1.18
C ILE A 68 -5.85 -31.99 0.68
N GLU A 69 -7.18 -32.00 0.64
CA GLU A 69 -7.99 -30.84 0.30
C GLU A 69 -7.75 -29.69 1.27
N LEU A 70 -7.70 -29.97 2.57
CA LEU A 70 -7.45 -28.95 3.59
C LEU A 70 -6.06 -28.32 3.44
N GLU A 71 -5.02 -29.13 3.18
CA GLU A 71 -3.68 -28.62 2.90
C GLU A 71 -3.65 -27.69 1.67
N GLN A 72 -4.37 -28.06 0.61
CA GLN A 72 -4.50 -27.23 -0.60
C GLN A 72 -5.23 -25.92 -0.31
N VAL A 73 -6.32 -25.96 0.46
CA VAL A 73 -7.08 -24.77 0.87
C VAL A 73 -6.21 -23.84 1.72
N ILE A 74 -5.47 -24.39 2.69
CA ILE A 74 -4.55 -23.60 3.53
C ILE A 74 -3.49 -22.92 2.68
N ALA A 75 -2.84 -23.66 1.77
CA ALA A 75 -1.83 -23.10 0.89
C ALA A 75 -2.41 -21.97 0.01
N GLN A 76 -3.58 -22.19 -0.58
CA GLN A 76 -4.25 -21.20 -1.42
C GLN A 76 -4.63 -19.94 -0.62
N VAL A 77 -5.15 -20.09 0.60
CA VAL A 77 -5.50 -18.95 1.46
C VAL A 77 -4.26 -18.17 1.87
N LEU A 78 -3.17 -18.84 2.24
CA LEU A 78 -1.93 -18.16 2.61
C LEU A 78 -1.31 -17.40 1.44
N GLU A 79 -1.15 -18.05 0.29
CA GLU A 79 -0.57 -17.45 -0.90
C GLU A 79 -1.44 -16.30 -1.43
N GLY A 80 -2.73 -16.55 -1.59
CA GLY A 80 -3.66 -15.57 -2.13
C GLY A 80 -3.85 -14.36 -1.21
N SER A 81 -3.92 -14.56 0.12
CA SER A 81 -4.04 -13.43 1.05
C SER A 81 -2.77 -12.58 1.04
N ARG A 82 -1.59 -13.20 0.98
CA ARG A 82 -0.31 -12.48 0.86
C ARG A 82 -0.22 -11.71 -0.46
N GLN A 83 -0.65 -12.32 -1.56
CA GLN A 83 -0.66 -11.68 -2.87
C GLN A 83 -1.58 -10.47 -2.90
N GLN A 84 -2.80 -10.57 -2.34
CA GLN A 84 -3.73 -9.45 -2.28
C GLN A 84 -3.16 -8.27 -1.47
N VAL A 85 -2.47 -8.53 -0.35
CA VAL A 85 -1.79 -7.47 0.41
C VAL A 85 -0.69 -6.82 -0.44
N ALA A 86 0.14 -7.62 -1.11
CA ALA A 86 1.21 -7.10 -1.96
C ALA A 86 0.66 -6.23 -3.11
N GLU A 87 -0.44 -6.64 -3.73
CA GLU A 87 -1.13 -5.85 -4.77
C GLU A 87 -1.67 -4.53 -4.21
N GLN A 88 -2.28 -4.53 -3.02
CA GLN A 88 -2.74 -3.30 -2.37
C GLN A 88 -1.58 -2.35 -2.02
N VAL A 89 -0.49 -2.87 -1.45
CA VAL A 89 0.72 -2.06 -1.17
C VAL A 89 1.27 -1.46 -2.47
N GLN A 90 1.35 -2.24 -3.54
CA GLN A 90 1.84 -1.76 -4.82
C GLN A 90 0.92 -0.67 -5.41
N ASN A 91 -0.39 -0.80 -5.28
CA ASN A 91 -1.35 0.22 -5.69
C ASN A 91 -1.19 1.51 -4.88
N LEU A 92 -1.00 1.41 -3.57
CA LEU A 92 -0.73 2.57 -2.70
C LEU A 92 0.61 3.23 -3.05
N LEU A 93 1.65 2.44 -3.31
CA LEU A 93 2.95 2.94 -3.74
C LEU A 93 2.81 3.73 -5.05
N THR A 94 2.10 3.19 -6.03
CA THR A 94 1.84 3.87 -7.31
C THR A 94 1.05 5.16 -7.09
N LYS A 95 -0.04 5.12 -6.32
CA LYS A 95 -0.89 6.27 -6.02
C LYS A 95 -0.10 7.42 -5.37
N PHE A 96 0.67 7.11 -4.32
CA PHE A 96 1.30 8.12 -3.49
C PHE A 96 2.72 8.49 -3.90
N LEU A 97 3.54 7.58 -4.42
CA LEU A 97 4.99 7.80 -4.51
C LEU A 97 5.59 7.69 -5.91
N ARG A 98 4.93 7.03 -6.87
CA ARG A 98 5.50 6.83 -8.22
C ARG A 98 5.19 7.96 -9.19
N PHE A 99 5.80 9.11 -8.98
CA PHE A 99 5.63 10.28 -9.86
C PHE A 99 5.84 9.93 -11.34
N GLY A 100 4.93 10.36 -12.20
CA GLY A 100 5.00 10.14 -13.64
C GLY A 100 4.47 8.80 -14.14
N GLU A 101 4.08 7.88 -13.26
CA GLU A 101 3.37 6.66 -13.67
C GLU A 101 1.86 6.90 -13.85
N PRO A 102 1.17 6.16 -14.74
CA PRO A 102 -0.26 6.36 -15.03
C PRO A 102 -1.22 6.25 -13.82
N GLY A 103 -0.82 5.55 -12.75
CA GLY A 103 -1.62 5.40 -11.53
C GLY A 103 -1.29 6.41 -10.43
N PHE A 104 -0.35 7.32 -10.67
CA PHE A 104 0.01 8.35 -9.70
C PHE A 104 -1.11 9.38 -9.57
N ASP A 105 -1.52 9.66 -8.33
CA ASP A 105 -2.56 10.64 -8.06
C ASP A 105 -1.92 11.94 -7.52
N PRO A 106 -1.85 13.02 -8.32
CA PRO A 106 -1.30 14.28 -7.87
C PRO A 106 -2.12 14.93 -6.75
N ASN A 107 -3.39 14.56 -6.60
CA ASN A 107 -4.31 15.10 -5.60
C ASN A 107 -4.53 14.16 -4.41
N ALA A 108 -3.70 13.11 -4.25
CA ALA A 108 -3.85 12.09 -3.22
C ALA A 108 -3.90 12.64 -1.77
N LEU A 109 -3.34 13.83 -1.55
CA LEU A 109 -3.35 14.53 -0.24
C LEU A 109 -4.53 15.50 -0.06
N GLY A 110 -5.38 15.67 -1.07
CA GLY A 110 -6.45 16.68 -1.06
C GLY A 110 -5.94 18.13 -1.20
N VAL A 111 -4.65 18.32 -1.43
CA VAL A 111 -4.01 19.61 -1.72
C VAL A 111 -3.25 19.54 -3.04
N PRO A 112 -3.06 20.65 -3.76
CA PRO A 112 -2.30 20.67 -5.00
C PRO A 112 -0.88 20.12 -4.83
N MET A 113 -0.41 19.43 -5.86
CA MET A 113 0.96 18.95 -5.97
C MET A 113 1.95 20.13 -5.93
N VAL A 114 3.00 20.01 -5.12
CA VAL A 114 4.10 20.99 -5.10
C VAL A 114 5.32 20.37 -5.75
N MET A 115 5.72 20.92 -6.90
CA MET A 115 6.92 20.49 -7.61
C MET A 115 8.14 21.29 -7.16
N PRO A 116 9.33 20.66 -7.11
CA PRO A 116 10.57 21.41 -6.90
C PRO A 116 10.74 22.45 -8.03
N PRO A 117 11.44 23.57 -7.75
CA PRO A 117 11.82 24.52 -8.80
C PRO A 117 12.68 23.83 -9.87
N SER A 118 12.62 24.29 -11.11
CA SER A 118 13.49 23.79 -12.17
C SER A 118 14.95 24.16 -11.85
N PRO A 119 15.94 23.33 -12.21
CA PRO A 119 17.35 23.73 -12.14
C PRO A 119 17.68 24.97 -12.98
N ASP A 120 16.81 25.30 -13.95
CA ASP A 120 16.95 26.44 -14.86
C ASP A 120 16.10 27.68 -14.43
N ASP A 121 15.38 27.60 -13.30
CA ASP A 121 14.56 28.69 -12.75
C ASP A 121 15.32 29.66 -11.84
#